data_AF-A0A3D3H810-F1
#
_entry.id   AF-A0A3D3H810-F1
#
_cell.length_a   1.000
_cell.length_b   1.000
_cell.length_c   1.000
_cell.angle_alpha   90.00
_cell.angle_beta   90.00
_cell.angle_gamma   90.00
#
_symmetry.space_group_name_H-M   'P 1'
#
loop_
_entity.id
_entity.type
_entity.pdbx_description
1 polymer ?
#
loop_
_entity_poly.entity_id
_entity_poly.type
_entity_poly.pdbx_seq_one_letter_code
_entity_poly.pdbx_strand_id
1 'polypeptide(L)'
;MPRSSTKTSTSGRAPAKGSRSRASAPAPKRYVGDEERPALIVRMWLGLAHATGGVFRAFGPETLEKDQRRDGFPFFLVLLAIAGAVVEWFFIGSEVGETISAYSVGALVGRVAFVLPVLLVILAGWLFRHPASVHDNGRIGIGFGLIILVIAAFAHVYGGRPQPRDGLPALSAAGGVFGWMLGEPLAL
;
A
#
# COMPACT_ATOMS: atom_id res chain seq x y z
N MET A 1 57.66 -69.46 -43.83
CA MET A 1 56.91 -68.21 -43.57
C MET A 1 56.12 -67.82 -44.81
N PRO A 2 54.81 -68.11 -44.89
CA PRO A 2 53.92 -67.58 -45.92
C PRO A 2 53.02 -66.46 -45.37
N ARG A 3 52.76 -65.48 -46.23
CA ARG A 3 52.03 -64.23 -45.98
C ARG A 3 50.52 -64.45 -45.93
N SER A 4 49.88 -63.71 -45.03
CA SER A 4 48.43 -63.56 -44.88
C SER A 4 47.79 -62.95 -46.14
N SER A 5 46.61 -63.44 -46.52
CA SER A 5 45.70 -62.76 -47.44
C SER A 5 44.25 -62.89 -46.96
N THR A 6 43.62 -61.72 -46.91
CA THR A 6 42.33 -61.36 -46.35
C THR A 6 41.15 -62.01 -47.08
N LYS A 7 40.11 -62.41 -46.32
CA LYS A 7 38.77 -62.70 -46.86
C LYS A 7 37.72 -61.80 -46.23
N THR A 8 37.03 -61.08 -47.11
CA THR A 8 35.84 -60.25 -46.93
C THR A 8 34.58 -61.12 -46.75
N SER A 9 33.65 -60.69 -45.88
CA SER A 9 32.17 -60.85 -45.94
C SER A 9 31.62 -60.43 -44.54
N THR A 10 30.46 -59.84 -44.28
CA THR A 10 29.18 -59.69 -44.97
C THR A 10 28.45 -58.45 -44.41
N SER A 11 27.53 -57.92 -45.22
CA SER A 11 26.60 -56.82 -44.97
C SER A 11 25.83 -56.84 -43.65
N GLY A 12 25.80 -55.70 -42.96
CA GLY A 12 24.78 -55.35 -41.97
C GLY A 12 24.15 -54.01 -42.35
N ARG A 13 22.90 -54.03 -42.83
CA ARG A 13 22.12 -52.85 -43.21
C ARG A 13 21.65 -52.12 -41.94
N ALA A 14 22.24 -50.97 -41.64
CA ALA A 14 21.74 -50.08 -40.58
C ALA A 14 20.48 -49.32 -41.08
N PRO A 15 19.45 -49.12 -40.24
CA PRO A 15 18.27 -48.37 -40.64
C PRO A 15 18.62 -46.89 -40.81
N ALA A 16 18.20 -46.31 -41.94
CA ALA A 16 18.36 -44.89 -42.21
C ALA A 16 17.57 -44.08 -41.17
N LYS A 17 18.27 -43.28 -40.38
CA LYS A 17 17.70 -42.40 -39.37
C LYS A 17 16.99 -41.26 -40.10
N GLY A 18 15.66 -41.35 -40.23
CA GLY A 18 14.84 -40.31 -40.85
C GLY A 18 15.08 -38.95 -40.20
N SER A 19 15.40 -37.95 -41.02
CA SER A 19 15.50 -36.57 -40.58
C SER A 19 14.10 -36.07 -40.19
N ARG A 20 13.80 -36.09 -38.90
CA ARG A 20 12.68 -35.28 -38.38
C ARG A 20 13.03 -33.83 -38.62
N SER A 21 12.31 -33.17 -39.52
CA SER A 21 12.29 -31.72 -39.60
C SER A 21 11.94 -31.19 -38.21
N ARG A 22 12.89 -30.49 -37.58
CA ARG A 22 12.59 -29.71 -36.39
C ARG A 22 11.58 -28.66 -36.82
N ALA A 23 10.34 -28.81 -36.38
CA ALA A 23 9.39 -27.71 -36.40
C ALA A 23 10.06 -26.52 -35.70
N SER A 24 10.21 -25.43 -36.42
CA SER A 24 10.71 -24.18 -35.88
C SER A 24 9.85 -23.81 -34.68
N ALA A 25 10.49 -23.63 -33.53
CA ALA A 25 9.80 -23.12 -32.35
C ALA A 25 9.17 -21.75 -32.71
N PRO A 26 7.94 -21.46 -32.27
CA PRO A 26 7.31 -20.17 -32.53
C PRO A 26 8.20 -19.05 -32.00
N ALA A 27 8.44 -18.04 -32.83
CA ALA A 27 9.25 -16.89 -32.46
C ALA A 27 8.72 -16.26 -31.15
N PRO A 28 9.60 -15.88 -30.20
CA PRO A 28 9.17 -15.27 -28.95
C PRO A 28 8.37 -14.00 -29.25
N LYS A 29 7.14 -13.93 -28.71
CA LYS A 29 6.21 -12.80 -28.90
C LYS A 29 6.64 -11.49 -28.19
N ARG A 30 7.81 -11.46 -27.55
CA ARG A 30 8.32 -10.30 -26.83
C ARG A 30 9.69 -9.94 -27.36
N TYR A 31 9.81 -8.72 -27.87
CA TYR A 31 11.09 -8.17 -28.28
C TYR A 31 11.79 -7.55 -27.06
N VAL A 32 13.11 -7.66 -27.03
CA VAL A 32 13.94 -6.90 -26.09
C VAL A 32 13.77 -5.43 -26.44
N GLY A 33 12.98 -4.70 -25.65
CA GLY A 33 12.57 -3.32 -25.94
C GLY A 33 11.07 -3.04 -25.76
N ASP A 34 10.24 -4.07 -25.59
CA ASP A 34 8.91 -3.91 -25.00
C ASP A 34 9.08 -3.61 -23.50
N GLU A 35 9.50 -2.38 -23.18
CA GLU A 35 9.29 -1.84 -21.83
C GLU A 35 7.80 -1.92 -21.58
N GLU A 36 7.41 -2.84 -20.70
CA GLU A 36 6.04 -3.10 -20.28
C GLU A 36 5.54 -1.84 -19.56
N ARG A 37 5.10 -0.86 -20.36
CA ARG A 37 4.68 0.45 -19.88
C ARG A 37 3.59 0.20 -18.83
N PRO A 38 3.73 0.76 -17.62
CA PRO A 38 2.73 0.58 -16.59
C PRO A 38 1.35 0.95 -17.12
N ALA A 39 0.31 0.23 -16.68
CA ALA A 39 -1.06 0.50 -17.08
C ALA A 39 -1.40 2.00 -16.92
N LEU A 40 -2.25 2.53 -17.81
CA LEU A 40 -2.62 3.96 -17.82
C LEU A 40 -2.99 4.47 -16.43
N ILE A 41 -3.78 3.70 -15.68
CA ILE A 41 -4.22 4.04 -14.34
C ILE A 41 -3.06 4.19 -13.34
N VAL A 42 -2.03 3.34 -13.45
CA VAL A 42 -0.82 3.42 -12.61
C VAL A 42 -0.04 4.68 -12.95
N ARG A 43 0.07 5.02 -14.24
CA ARG A 43 0.75 6.25 -14.69
C ARG A 43 0.00 7.50 -14.24
N MET A 44 -1.33 7.51 -14.30
CA MET A 44 -2.16 8.61 -13.80
C MET A 44 -2.00 8.76 -12.29
N TRP A 45 -2.09 7.65 -11.54
CA TRP A 45 -1.88 7.63 -10.09
C TRP A 45 -0.52 8.19 -9.70
N LEU A 46 0.56 7.66 -10.29
CA LEU A 46 1.92 8.12 -10.01
C LEU A 46 2.14 9.57 -10.46
N GLY A 47 1.55 10.00 -11.59
CA GLY A 47 1.60 11.39 -12.03
C GLY A 47 1.00 12.36 -11.00
N LEU A 48 -0.18 12.05 -10.49
CA LEU A 48 -0.83 12.83 -9.42
C LEU A 48 -0.03 12.78 -8.10
N ALA A 49 0.50 11.60 -7.76
CA ALA A 49 1.32 11.42 -6.58
C ALA A 49 2.59 12.27 -6.63
N HIS A 50 3.28 12.29 -7.76
CA HIS A 50 4.47 13.12 -7.96
C HIS A 50 4.17 14.61 -8.00
N ALA A 51 3.05 15.02 -8.61
CA ALA A 51 2.60 16.41 -8.56
C ALA A 51 2.36 16.87 -7.12
N THR A 52 1.63 16.07 -6.34
CA THR A 52 1.36 16.34 -4.92
C THR A 52 2.66 16.35 -4.11
N GLY A 53 3.52 15.34 -4.28
CA GLY A 53 4.82 15.27 -3.61
C GLY A 53 5.74 16.43 -3.99
N GLY A 54 5.65 16.95 -5.22
CA GLY A 54 6.35 18.15 -5.65
C GLY A 54 5.97 19.39 -4.81
N VAL A 55 4.69 19.55 -4.45
CA VAL A 55 4.23 20.63 -3.57
C VAL A 55 4.83 20.50 -2.17
N PHE A 56 4.82 19.31 -1.57
CA PHE A 56 5.40 19.08 -0.24
C PHE A 56 6.93 19.28 -0.20
N ARG A 57 7.60 19.09 -1.33
CA ARG A 57 9.06 19.29 -1.46
C ARG A 57 9.46 20.70 -1.88
N ALA A 58 8.53 21.49 -2.44
CA ALA A 58 8.79 22.88 -2.80
C ALA A 58 9.18 23.74 -1.58
N PHE A 59 8.76 23.35 -0.39
CA PHE A 59 9.09 24.02 0.86
C PHE A 59 10.32 23.36 1.52
N GLY A 60 11.52 23.89 1.24
CA GLY A 60 12.78 23.47 1.85
C GLY A 60 13.70 22.68 0.92
N PRO A 61 14.90 22.28 1.38
CA PRO A 61 15.87 21.59 0.55
C PRO A 61 15.37 20.21 0.14
N GLU A 62 15.46 19.91 -1.16
CA GLU A 62 15.16 18.58 -1.72
C GLU A 62 16.46 17.78 -1.79
N THR A 63 16.52 16.67 -1.06
CA THR A 63 17.70 15.80 -0.96
C THR A 63 17.55 14.47 -1.70
N LEU A 64 16.40 14.26 -2.35
CA LEU A 64 16.03 12.99 -2.98
C LEU A 64 16.21 13.02 -4.49
N GLU A 65 16.93 12.02 -5.01
CA GLU A 65 16.98 11.72 -6.43
C GLU A 65 15.61 11.27 -6.95
N LYS A 66 15.36 11.46 -8.25
CA LYS A 66 14.02 11.24 -8.87
C LYS A 66 13.55 9.79 -8.78
N ASP A 67 14.46 8.84 -8.91
CA ASP A 67 14.25 7.40 -8.83
C ASP A 67 13.91 6.92 -7.40
N GLN A 68 14.32 7.66 -6.37
CA GLN A 68 14.04 7.34 -4.97
C GLN A 68 12.66 7.81 -4.49
N ARG A 69 11.92 8.56 -5.33
CA ARG A 69 10.62 9.14 -4.97
C ARG A 69 9.53 8.06 -4.94
N ARG A 70 9.17 7.62 -3.73
CA ARG A 70 8.09 6.64 -3.49
C ARG A 70 6.79 7.35 -3.08
N ASP A 71 6.19 8.05 -4.04
CA ASP A 71 5.13 9.04 -3.78
C ASP A 71 3.72 8.44 -3.67
N GLY A 72 3.54 7.18 -4.08
CA GLY A 72 2.22 6.54 -4.16
C GLY A 72 1.50 6.42 -2.81
N PHE A 73 2.18 5.92 -1.77
CA PHE A 73 1.56 5.74 -0.46
C PHE A 73 1.28 7.07 0.28
N PRO A 74 2.21 8.04 0.31
CA PRO A 74 1.93 9.35 0.91
C PRO A 74 0.79 10.08 0.20
N PHE A 75 0.69 9.95 -1.13
CA PHE A 75 -0.45 10.49 -1.87
C PHE A 75 -1.78 9.84 -1.46
N PHE A 76 -1.80 8.52 -1.24
CA PHE A 76 -2.98 7.85 -0.68
C PHE A 76 -3.39 8.42 0.69
N LEU A 77 -2.43 8.70 1.59
CA LEU A 77 -2.71 9.34 2.88
C LEU A 77 -3.33 10.74 2.72
N VAL A 78 -2.90 11.52 1.71
CA VAL A 78 -3.52 12.81 1.39
C VAL A 78 -4.98 12.63 0.95
N LEU A 79 -5.27 11.63 0.12
CA LEU A 79 -6.66 11.36 -0.29
C LEU A 79 -7.53 10.93 0.89
N LEU A 80 -7.01 10.11 1.81
CA LEU A 80 -7.69 9.77 3.05
C LEU A 80 -7.93 11.00 3.94
N ALA A 81 -6.95 11.89 4.04
CA ALA A 81 -7.10 13.14 4.78
C ALA A 81 -8.21 14.03 4.19
N ILE A 82 -8.25 14.16 2.87
CA ILE A 82 -9.31 14.91 2.17
C ILE A 82 -10.67 14.27 2.43
N ALA A 83 -10.80 12.95 2.26
CA ALA A 83 -12.04 12.23 2.51
C ALA A 83 -12.51 12.40 3.97
N GLY A 84 -11.59 12.25 4.93
CA GLY A 84 -11.87 12.48 6.35
C GLY A 84 -12.28 13.92 6.65
N ALA A 85 -11.61 14.92 6.08
CA ALA A 85 -11.97 16.32 6.27
C ALA A 85 -13.38 16.63 5.72
N VAL A 86 -13.72 16.08 4.54
CA VAL A 86 -15.07 16.22 3.97
C VAL A 86 -16.12 15.66 4.94
N VAL A 87 -15.91 14.47 5.48
CA VAL A 87 -16.86 13.83 6.40
C VAL A 87 -16.92 14.56 7.75
N GLU A 88 -15.77 14.79 8.39
CA GLU A 88 -15.70 15.24 9.78
C GLU A 88 -15.84 16.75 9.96
N TRP A 89 -15.47 17.55 8.95
CA TRP A 89 -15.47 19.02 9.04
C TRP A 89 -16.60 19.65 8.23
N PHE A 90 -16.88 19.14 7.04
CA PHE A 90 -17.89 19.74 6.16
C PHE A 90 -19.28 19.13 6.33
N PHE A 91 -19.38 17.85 6.71
CA PHE A 91 -20.65 17.18 7.03
C PHE A 91 -20.94 17.11 8.54
N ILE A 92 -20.28 17.95 9.33
CA ILE A 92 -20.49 18.03 10.78
C ILE A 92 -21.94 18.34 11.12
N GLY A 93 -22.51 17.59 12.07
CA GLY A 93 -23.90 17.73 12.51
C GLY A 93 -24.95 17.22 11.51
N SER A 94 -24.53 16.54 10.44
CA SER A 94 -25.44 15.86 9.52
C SER A 94 -25.50 14.36 9.82
N GLU A 95 -26.70 13.77 9.71
CA GLU A 95 -26.91 12.33 9.90
C GLU A 95 -26.07 11.49 8.93
N VAL A 96 -25.87 11.97 7.71
CA VAL A 96 -25.03 11.31 6.69
C VAL A 96 -23.57 11.30 7.13
N GLY A 97 -23.03 12.43 7.60
CA GLY A 97 -21.66 12.52 8.11
C GLY A 97 -21.44 11.64 9.32
N GLU A 98 -22.37 11.68 10.28
CA GLU A 98 -22.34 10.83 11.48
C GLU A 98 -22.37 9.34 11.12
N THR A 99 -23.23 8.94 10.18
CA THR A 99 -23.33 7.56 9.70
C THR A 99 -22.03 7.13 8.99
N ILE A 100 -21.50 7.96 8.09
CA ILE A 100 -20.26 7.63 7.39
C ILE A 100 -19.12 7.48 8.40
N SER A 101 -18.97 8.40 9.36
CA SER A 101 -17.97 8.28 10.44
C SER A 101 -18.15 6.97 11.21
N ALA A 102 -19.38 6.70 11.66
CA ALA A 102 -19.71 5.54 12.49
C ALA A 102 -19.37 4.19 11.84
N TYR A 103 -19.40 4.11 10.51
CA TYR A 103 -19.10 2.89 9.75
C TYR A 103 -17.78 2.96 8.96
N SER A 104 -16.94 3.96 9.20
CA SER A 104 -15.62 4.10 8.56
C SER A 104 -14.49 4.26 9.59
N VAL A 105 -13.79 5.40 9.58
CA VAL A 105 -12.66 5.69 10.47
C VAL A 105 -13.13 5.89 11.91
N GLY A 106 -14.26 6.57 12.12
CA GLY A 106 -14.86 6.75 13.43
C GLY A 106 -15.22 5.42 14.10
N ALA A 107 -15.62 4.41 13.32
CA ALA A 107 -15.82 3.05 13.82
C ALA A 107 -14.57 2.51 14.56
N LEU A 108 -13.38 2.79 14.04
CA LEU A 108 -12.12 2.26 14.55
C LEU A 108 -11.55 3.10 15.69
N VAL A 109 -11.52 4.42 15.53
CA VAL A 109 -10.79 5.35 16.42
C VAL A 109 -11.67 6.45 17.03
N GLY A 110 -12.97 6.40 16.78
CA GLY A 110 -13.95 7.33 17.35
C GLY A 110 -13.67 8.78 17.00
N ARG A 111 -13.77 9.65 18.01
CA ARG A 111 -13.59 11.11 17.89
C ARG A 111 -12.19 11.52 17.43
N VAL A 112 -11.21 10.62 17.45
CA VAL A 112 -9.89 10.86 16.83
C VAL A 112 -10.02 11.10 15.32
N ALA A 113 -11.05 10.54 14.67
CA ALA A 113 -11.33 10.78 13.25
C ALA A 113 -11.39 12.27 12.90
N PHE A 114 -11.89 13.12 13.81
CA PHE A 114 -11.98 14.57 13.61
C PHE A 114 -10.61 15.25 13.41
N VAL A 115 -9.57 14.83 14.14
CA VAL A 115 -8.22 15.40 14.01
C VAL A 115 -7.33 14.64 13.02
N LEU A 116 -7.76 13.44 12.62
CA LEU A 116 -6.98 12.55 11.76
C LEU A 116 -6.58 13.16 10.40
N PRO A 117 -7.40 14.00 9.72
CA PRO A 117 -6.99 14.64 8.47
C PRO A 117 -5.67 15.41 8.59
N VAL A 118 -5.49 16.16 9.69
CA VAL A 118 -4.25 16.92 9.93
C VAL A 118 -3.08 15.98 10.18
N LEU A 119 -3.28 14.96 11.02
CA LEU A 119 -2.26 13.97 11.33
C LEU A 119 -1.79 13.22 10.07
N LEU A 120 -2.72 12.85 9.19
CA LEU A 120 -2.42 12.19 7.92
C LEU A 120 -1.65 13.09 6.95
N VAL A 121 -1.99 14.39 6.86
CA VAL A 121 -1.22 15.35 6.04
C VAL A 121 0.19 15.53 6.58
N ILE A 122 0.38 15.60 7.90
CA ILE A 122 1.70 15.67 8.52
C ILE A 122 2.52 14.41 8.19
N LEU A 123 1.92 13.23 8.37
CA LEU A 123 2.58 11.95 8.04
C LEU A 123 2.91 11.86 6.55
N ALA A 124 1.98 12.23 5.67
CA ALA A 124 2.19 12.25 4.22
C ALA A 124 3.34 13.20 3.85
N GLY A 125 3.35 14.42 4.38
CA GLY A 125 4.41 15.40 4.15
C GLY A 125 5.76 14.90 4.62
N TRP A 126 5.81 14.24 5.78
CA TRP A 126 7.03 13.60 6.28
C TRP A 126 7.51 12.49 5.33
N LEU A 127 6.62 11.60 4.88
CA LEU A 127 6.95 10.49 3.98
C LEU A 127 7.32 10.93 2.56
N PHE A 128 6.72 12.01 2.03
CA PHE A 128 7.17 12.61 0.77
C PHE A 128 8.63 13.07 0.88
N ARG A 129 9.07 13.50 2.06
CA ARG A 129 10.44 13.97 2.30
C ARG A 129 11.40 12.86 2.75
N HIS A 130 10.89 11.71 3.19
CA HIS A 130 11.66 10.57 3.69
C HIS A 130 11.08 9.26 3.08
N PRO A 131 11.61 8.78 1.94
CA PRO A 131 11.01 7.66 1.22
C PRO A 131 11.16 6.33 1.97
N ALA A 132 10.24 5.39 1.70
CA ALA A 132 10.05 4.12 2.41
C ALA A 132 11.32 3.26 2.66
N SER A 133 12.37 3.43 1.86
CA SER A 133 13.65 2.71 1.99
C SER A 133 14.51 3.16 3.18
N VAL A 134 14.20 4.31 3.82
CA VAL A 134 14.91 4.70 5.04
C VAL A 134 14.42 3.90 6.25
N HIS A 135 15.36 3.44 7.08
CA HIS A 135 15.09 2.60 8.26
C HIS A 135 14.12 3.25 9.27
N ASP A 136 13.99 4.58 9.24
CA ASP A 136 13.18 5.35 10.18
C ASP A 136 11.67 5.28 9.96
N ASN A 137 11.20 4.86 8.77
CA ASN A 137 9.77 4.85 8.45
C ASN A 137 8.94 3.93 9.36
N GLY A 138 9.52 2.79 9.75
CA GLY A 138 8.88 1.88 10.70
C GLY A 138 8.64 2.55 12.05
N ARG A 139 9.61 3.32 12.56
CA ARG A 139 9.50 4.01 13.85
C ARG A 139 8.45 5.11 13.82
N ILE A 140 8.41 5.91 12.74
CA ILE A 140 7.40 6.95 12.59
C ILE A 140 6.00 6.36 12.43
N GLY A 141 5.85 5.30 11.63
CA GLY A 141 4.57 4.60 11.49
C GLY A 141 4.07 4.02 12.81
N ILE A 142 4.95 3.37 13.59
CA ILE A 142 4.62 2.84 14.92
C ILE A 142 4.24 3.98 15.88
N GLY A 143 5.03 5.05 15.95
CA GLY A 143 4.75 6.20 16.81
C GLY A 143 3.41 6.87 16.46
N PHE A 144 3.12 7.01 15.17
CA PHE A 144 1.85 7.52 14.65
C PHE A 144 0.66 6.63 15.02
N GLY A 145 0.81 5.30 14.91
CA GLY A 145 -0.22 4.37 15.34
C GLY A 145 -0.46 4.46 16.86
N LEU A 146 0.61 4.49 17.65
CA LEU A 146 0.52 4.57 19.11
C LEU A 146 -0.17 5.86 19.58
N ILE A 147 0.15 7.02 19.01
CA ILE A 147 -0.51 8.27 19.40
C ILE A 147 -2.01 8.23 19.09
N ILE A 148 -2.42 7.68 17.94
CA ILE A 148 -3.83 7.52 17.59
C ILE A 148 -4.54 6.60 18.59
N LEU A 149 -3.94 5.45 18.91
CA LEU A 149 -4.51 4.48 19.85
C LEU A 149 -4.65 5.05 21.26
N VAL A 150 -3.66 5.80 21.73
CA VAL A 150 -3.70 6.47 23.04
C VAL A 150 -4.81 7.51 23.09
N ILE A 151 -4.92 8.38 22.08
CA ILE A 151 -5.99 9.40 22.04
C ILE A 151 -7.36 8.70 21.94
N ALA A 152 -7.48 7.62 21.17
CA ALA A 152 -8.71 6.84 21.06
C ALA A 152 -9.11 6.22 22.41
N ALA A 153 -8.15 5.67 23.17
CA ALA A 153 -8.40 5.15 24.51
C ALA A 153 -8.90 6.25 25.47
N PHE A 154 -8.28 7.44 25.45
CA PHE A 154 -8.77 8.58 26.24
C PHE A 154 -10.17 9.01 25.79
N ALA A 155 -10.43 9.10 24.49
CA ALA A 155 -11.74 9.45 23.95
C ALA A 155 -12.81 8.43 24.34
N HIS A 156 -12.46 7.15 24.50
CA HIS A 156 -13.37 6.14 25.05
C HIS A 156 -13.69 6.40 26.52
N VAL A 157 -12.66 6.56 27.36
CA VAL A 157 -12.82 6.75 28.81
C VAL A 157 -13.61 8.02 29.14
N TYR A 158 -13.32 9.12 28.45
CA TYR A 158 -14.04 10.38 28.64
C TYR A 158 -15.35 10.48 27.85
N GLY A 159 -15.52 9.63 26.83
CA GLY A 159 -16.70 9.59 25.96
C GLY A 159 -17.87 8.77 26.51
N GLY A 160 -17.94 8.55 27.83
CA GLY A 160 -19.02 7.81 28.48
C GLY A 160 -18.92 6.29 28.41
N ARG A 161 -17.83 5.75 27.84
CA ARG A 161 -17.48 4.32 27.82
C ARG A 161 -18.57 3.41 27.24
N PRO A 162 -19.03 3.66 26.00
CA PRO A 162 -20.02 2.81 25.34
C PRO A 162 -19.51 1.37 25.17
N GLN A 163 -20.40 0.40 25.30
CA GLN A 163 -20.06 -1.01 25.11
C GLN A 163 -20.33 -1.43 23.65
N PRO A 164 -19.65 -2.45 23.11
CA PRO A 164 -19.87 -2.90 21.74
C PRO A 164 -21.32 -3.28 21.41
N ARG A 165 -22.08 -3.74 22.41
CA ARG A 165 -23.51 -4.03 22.27
C ARG A 165 -24.39 -2.80 21.98
N ASP A 166 -23.89 -1.60 22.28
CA ASP A 166 -24.57 -0.33 22.02
C ASP A 166 -24.42 0.12 20.56
N GLY A 167 -23.61 -0.60 19.77
CA GLY A 167 -23.43 -0.41 18.34
C GLY A 167 -22.30 0.54 17.95
N LEU A 168 -21.95 0.50 16.66
CA LEU A 168 -20.88 1.33 16.09
C LEU A 168 -21.14 2.85 16.21
N PRO A 169 -22.38 3.37 16.07
CA PRO A 169 -22.64 4.80 16.31
C PRO A 169 -22.23 5.26 17.71
N ALA A 170 -22.54 4.47 18.74
CA ALA A 170 -22.16 4.77 20.12
C ALA A 170 -20.63 4.74 20.30
N LEU A 171 -19.98 3.68 19.81
CA LEU A 171 -18.51 3.57 19.87
C LEU A 171 -17.82 4.72 19.13
N SER A 172 -18.30 5.07 17.94
CA SER A 172 -17.73 6.14 17.11
C SER A 172 -17.88 7.52 17.75
N ALA A 173 -18.93 7.76 18.53
CA ALA A 173 -19.10 8.99 19.29
C ALA A 173 -18.09 9.12 20.46
N ALA A 174 -17.42 8.03 20.83
CA ALA A 174 -16.39 7.96 21.86
C ALA A 174 -15.00 7.65 21.26
N GLY A 175 -14.38 6.52 21.61
CA GLY A 175 -13.04 6.11 21.15
C GLY A 175 -13.00 5.09 20.02
N GLY A 176 -14.16 4.70 19.47
CA GLY A 176 -14.26 3.61 18.50
C GLY A 176 -13.89 2.25 19.10
N VAL A 177 -13.77 1.24 18.25
CA VAL A 177 -13.43 -0.13 18.66
C VAL A 177 -12.07 -0.18 19.36
N PHE A 178 -11.04 0.49 18.83
CA PHE A 178 -9.71 0.46 19.45
C PHE A 178 -9.65 1.23 20.77
N GLY A 179 -10.36 2.36 20.85
CA GLY A 179 -10.50 3.09 22.10
C GLY A 179 -11.17 2.25 23.19
N TRP A 180 -12.21 1.49 22.85
CA TRP A 180 -12.83 0.54 23.78
C TRP A 180 -11.86 -0.57 24.19
N MET A 181 -11.21 -1.25 23.22
CA MET A 181 -10.30 -2.37 23.49
C MET A 181 -9.16 -2.00 24.45
N LEU A 182 -8.63 -0.77 24.34
CA LEU A 182 -7.49 -0.31 25.12
C LEU A 182 -7.91 0.47 26.36
N GLY A 183 -8.94 1.31 26.24
CA GLY A 183 -9.38 2.22 27.31
C GLY A 183 -10.26 1.55 28.35
N GLU A 184 -11.12 0.61 27.96
CA GLU A 184 -12.06 -0.03 28.88
C GLU A 184 -11.36 -0.83 29.99
N PRO A 185 -10.38 -1.73 29.71
CA PRO A 185 -9.71 -2.50 30.76
C PRO A 185 -8.88 -1.64 31.72
N LEU A 186 -8.37 -0.50 31.24
CA LEU A 186 -7.54 0.41 32.04
C LEU A 186 -8.35 1.28 33.00
N ALA A 187 -9.65 1.40 32.77
CA ALA A 187 -10.53 2.28 33.52
C ALA A 187 -11.51 1.52 34.42
N LEU A 188 -11.45 0.18 34.46
CA LEU A 188 -12.10 -0.68 35.46
C LEU A 188 -11.28 -0.73 36.75
#